data_AF-A0A0S8HG63-F1
#
_entry.id   AF-A0A0S8HG63-F1
#
_cell.length_a   1.000
_cell.length_b   1.000
_cell.length_c   1.000
_cell.angle_alpha   90.00
_cell.angle_beta   90.00
_cell.angle_gamma   90.00
#
_symmetry.space_group_name_H-M   'P 1'
#
loop_
_entity.id
_entity.type
_entity.pdbx_description
1 polymer ?
#
loop_
_entity_poly.entity_id
_entity_poly.type
_entity_poly.pdbx_seq_one_letter_code
_entity_poly.pdbx_strand_id
1 'polypeptide(L)'
;MSEAAGALFGLEELLMALVTDPDMVHQFMAFTRDAVLANLDQGEAAGDWSTADSWYYLTPAYCDELPDPAANSHGAKLKDLAYFSHAQEFDAVSPEMFEQFLLNYQLPILGRFGRIAYGCCETLDTKLDVLGKIPNMTKVLSGPLSDPARYPEKFGDRCVISWRPVGSIIAAEHFNEEAQRKQLREGLAKLAGCNIEVHMHEPMSVQGDLERVRTWVRIAKEEAGKIWSA
;
A
#
# COMPACT_ATOMS: atom_id res chain seq x y z
N MET A 1 11.54 -1.83 -6.62
CA MET A 1 11.83 -3.19 -7.18
C MET A 1 10.77 -3.58 -8.18
N SER A 2 9.49 -3.65 -7.79
CA SER A 2 8.36 -3.90 -8.69
C SER A 2 8.39 -2.97 -9.93
N GLU A 3 8.39 -1.66 -9.73
CA GLU A 3 8.43 -0.68 -10.83
C GLU A 3 9.67 -0.81 -11.71
N ALA A 4 10.84 -1.01 -11.09
CA ALA A 4 12.10 -1.17 -11.81
C ALA A 4 12.07 -2.41 -12.73
N ALA A 5 11.43 -3.49 -12.29
CA ALA A 5 11.22 -4.67 -13.12
C ALA A 5 10.33 -4.34 -14.32
N GLY A 6 9.15 -3.75 -14.09
CA GLY A 6 8.24 -3.39 -15.18
C GLY A 6 8.84 -2.38 -16.16
N ALA A 7 9.59 -1.40 -15.67
CA ALA A 7 10.20 -0.37 -16.51
C ALA A 7 11.38 -0.88 -17.35
N LEU A 8 12.17 -1.85 -16.85
CA LEU A 8 13.36 -2.34 -17.54
C LEU A 8 13.07 -3.54 -18.45
N PHE A 9 12.17 -4.43 -18.07
CA PHE A 9 11.75 -5.55 -18.92
C PHE A 9 10.69 -5.11 -19.94
N GLY A 10 9.76 -4.25 -19.52
CA GLY A 10 8.42 -4.20 -20.09
C GLY A 10 7.48 -5.14 -19.32
N LEU A 11 6.22 -4.75 -19.11
CA LEU A 11 5.30 -5.53 -18.27
C LEU A 11 4.99 -6.91 -18.88
N GLU A 12 4.75 -6.98 -20.19
CA GLU A 12 4.46 -8.24 -20.87
C GLU A 12 5.69 -9.17 -20.83
N GLU A 13 6.86 -8.62 -21.14
CA GLU A 13 8.14 -9.30 -21.14
C GLU A 13 8.51 -9.80 -19.75
N LEU A 14 8.26 -9.01 -18.70
CA LEU A 14 8.44 -9.44 -17.31
C LEU A 14 7.57 -10.66 -17.01
N LEU A 15 6.26 -10.59 -17.31
CA LEU A 15 5.34 -11.68 -17.03
C LEU A 15 5.70 -12.96 -17.79
N MET A 16 6.18 -12.83 -19.03
CA MET A 16 6.70 -13.95 -19.81
C MET A 16 7.99 -14.51 -19.19
N ALA A 17 8.94 -13.63 -18.83
CA ALA A 17 10.23 -14.02 -18.26
C ALA A 17 10.09 -14.78 -16.93
N LEU A 18 9.06 -14.50 -16.12
CA LEU A 18 8.78 -15.27 -14.90
C LEU A 18 8.62 -16.78 -15.16
N VAL A 19 8.21 -17.16 -16.37
CA VAL A 19 8.00 -18.55 -16.77
C VAL A 19 9.11 -19.04 -17.70
N THR A 20 9.52 -18.23 -18.67
CA THR A 20 10.47 -18.65 -19.72
C THR A 20 11.93 -18.50 -19.33
N ASP A 21 12.25 -17.56 -18.44
CA ASP A 21 13.61 -17.29 -17.95
C ASP A 21 13.62 -16.87 -16.46
N PRO A 22 13.17 -17.75 -15.55
CA PRO A 22 13.05 -17.42 -14.13
C PRO A 22 14.40 -17.12 -13.49
N ASP A 23 15.49 -17.71 -13.97
CA ASP A 23 16.84 -17.46 -13.47
C ASP A 23 17.27 -16.02 -13.73
N MET A 24 16.98 -15.46 -14.92
CA MET A 24 17.22 -14.06 -15.21
C MET A 24 16.44 -13.14 -14.27
N VAL A 25 15.16 -13.43 -14.01
CA VAL A 25 14.34 -12.62 -13.08
C VAL A 25 14.91 -12.71 -11.67
N HIS A 26 15.29 -13.90 -11.20
CA HIS A 26 15.92 -14.07 -9.89
C HIS A 26 17.24 -13.30 -9.76
N GLN A 27 18.07 -13.30 -10.80
CA GLN A 27 19.32 -12.52 -10.83
C GLN A 27 19.03 -11.01 -10.76
N PHE A 28 18.06 -10.53 -11.53
CA PHE A 28 17.66 -9.13 -11.51
C PHE A 28 17.12 -8.71 -10.12
N MET A 29 16.27 -9.53 -9.51
CA MET A 29 15.71 -9.24 -8.20
C MET A 29 16.75 -9.30 -7.08
N ALA A 30 17.71 -10.23 -7.15
CA ALA A 30 18.84 -10.26 -6.23
C ALA A 30 19.71 -9.01 -6.38
N PHE A 31 20.06 -8.63 -7.60
CA PHE A 31 20.86 -7.44 -7.89
C PHE A 31 20.19 -6.17 -7.37
N THR A 32 18.90 -5.99 -7.67
CA THR A 32 18.15 -4.80 -7.21
C THR A 32 18.00 -4.76 -5.69
N ARG A 33 17.76 -5.90 -5.04
CA ARG A 33 17.77 -5.98 -3.56
C ARG A 33 19.11 -5.53 -3.00
N ASP A 34 20.21 -6.10 -3.50
CA ASP A 34 21.55 -5.84 -2.96
C ASP A 34 21.97 -4.38 -3.20
N ALA A 35 21.61 -3.81 -4.35
CA ALA A 35 21.83 -2.40 -4.64
C ALA A 35 21.04 -1.47 -3.70
N VAL A 36 19.76 -1.77 -3.44
CA VAL A 36 18.94 -1.00 -2.50
C VAL A 36 19.52 -1.09 -1.08
N LEU A 37 19.86 -2.29 -0.60
CA LEU A 37 20.45 -2.48 0.72
C LEU A 37 21.77 -1.71 0.86
N ALA A 38 22.66 -1.80 -0.14
CA ALA A 38 23.92 -1.06 -0.12
C ALA A 38 23.72 0.47 -0.10
N ASN A 39 22.69 0.98 -0.80
CA ASN A 39 22.35 2.40 -0.78
C ASN A 39 21.81 2.82 0.60
N LEU A 40 20.92 2.03 1.19
CA LEU A 40 20.38 2.28 2.53
C LEU A 40 21.49 2.26 3.60
N ASP A 41 22.43 1.31 3.52
CA ASP A 41 23.58 1.22 4.43
C ASP A 41 24.50 2.44 4.32
N GLN A 42 24.77 2.90 3.10
CA GLN A 42 25.57 4.11 2.87
C GLN A 42 24.89 5.35 3.45
N GLY A 43 23.60 5.54 3.21
CA GLY A 43 22.85 6.68 3.76
C GLY A 43 22.78 6.67 5.29
N GLU A 44 22.58 5.49 5.89
CA GLU A 44 22.56 5.36 7.35
C GLU A 44 23.95 5.58 7.99
N ALA A 45 25.01 5.15 7.31
CA ALA A 45 26.40 5.39 7.74
C ALA A 45 26.81 6.86 7.60
N ALA A 46 26.36 7.54 6.54
CA ALA A 46 26.57 8.98 6.33
C ALA A 46 25.74 9.85 7.30
N GLY A 47 24.68 9.29 7.88
CA GLY A 47 23.76 10.01 8.74
C GLY A 47 22.75 10.86 7.96
N ASP A 48 22.45 10.49 6.72
CA ASP A 48 21.61 11.28 5.81
C ASP A 48 20.14 11.35 6.26
N TRP A 49 19.67 10.33 6.99
CA TRP A 49 18.27 10.18 7.36
C TRP A 49 17.81 11.11 8.47
N SER A 50 16.60 11.63 8.31
CA SER A 50 15.84 12.45 9.25
C SER A 50 14.61 11.68 9.75
N THR A 51 14.13 11.93 10.97
CA THR A 51 12.82 11.37 11.39
C THR A 51 11.66 11.87 10.53
N ALA A 52 11.86 12.97 9.80
CA ALA A 52 10.92 13.47 8.80
C ALA A 52 10.83 12.60 7.53
N ASP A 53 11.80 11.71 7.27
CA ASP A 53 11.79 10.81 6.12
C ASP A 53 10.81 9.64 6.28
N SER A 54 10.15 9.53 7.44
CA SER A 54 8.98 8.65 7.65
C SER A 54 7.77 9.06 6.80
N TRP A 55 7.82 10.23 6.15
CA TRP A 55 6.78 10.66 5.23
C TRP A 55 6.87 9.87 3.91
N TYR A 56 6.18 8.74 3.86
CA TYR A 56 6.02 7.95 2.65
C TYR A 56 4.64 8.14 2.03
N TYR A 57 4.58 8.11 0.70
CA TYR A 57 3.34 8.09 -0.10
C TYR A 57 2.28 9.16 0.33
N LEU A 58 1.08 9.12 -0.24
CA LEU A 58 0.05 10.16 -0.05
C LEU A 58 -0.58 10.20 1.36
N THR A 59 -0.20 9.31 2.28
CA THR A 59 -0.84 9.16 3.61
C THR A 59 0.20 8.95 4.70
N PRO A 60 0.03 9.53 5.90
CA PRO A 60 0.96 9.32 7.01
C PRO A 60 0.97 7.85 7.45
N ALA A 61 2.04 7.47 8.18
CA ALA A 61 2.24 6.10 8.61
C ALA A 61 1.22 5.59 9.65
N TYR A 62 0.52 6.50 10.33
CA TYR A 62 -0.36 6.24 11.49
C TYR A 62 0.30 5.26 12.47
N CYS A 63 1.28 5.75 13.22
CA CYS A 63 1.97 4.99 14.26
C CYS A 63 2.43 5.93 15.38
N ASP A 64 2.39 5.43 16.61
CA ASP A 64 2.90 6.13 17.80
C ASP A 64 4.29 5.63 18.21
N GLU A 65 4.78 4.58 17.54
CA GLU A 65 5.99 3.85 17.94
C GLU A 65 7.28 4.36 17.30
N LEU A 66 7.18 5.32 16.39
CA LEU A 66 8.32 5.98 15.76
C LEU A 66 8.54 7.37 16.37
N PRO A 67 9.78 7.88 16.39
CA PRO A 67 10.04 9.24 16.84
C PRO A 67 9.28 10.27 16.01
N ASP A 68 8.81 11.33 16.69
CA ASP A 68 8.17 12.45 16.00
C ASP A 68 9.09 13.08 14.94
N PRO A 69 8.54 13.46 13.77
CA PRO A 69 9.28 14.22 12.77
C PRO A 69 9.87 15.52 13.34
N ALA A 70 11.17 15.72 13.14
CA ALA A 70 11.87 16.92 13.58
C ALA A 70 12.56 17.62 12.40
N ALA A 71 12.27 18.91 12.22
CA ALA A 71 12.88 19.72 11.17
C ALA A 71 14.40 19.85 11.37
N ASN A 72 15.17 19.80 10.27
CA ASN A 72 16.63 19.89 10.26
C ASN A 72 17.33 18.86 11.17
N SER A 73 16.71 17.69 11.37
CA SER A 73 17.30 16.56 12.09
C SER A 73 17.93 15.57 11.11
N HIS A 74 19.05 14.98 11.49
CA HIS A 74 19.82 14.00 10.70
C HIS A 74 20.35 12.90 11.62
N GLY A 75 20.83 11.81 11.03
CA GLY A 75 21.39 10.66 11.75
C GLY A 75 20.35 9.69 12.32
N ALA A 76 19.09 9.79 11.92
CA ALA A 76 18.08 8.78 12.21
C ALA A 76 18.53 7.41 11.66
N LYS A 77 18.10 6.33 12.31
CA LYS A 77 18.31 4.98 11.79
C LYS A 77 17.08 4.54 11.01
N LEU A 78 17.24 3.64 10.05
CA LEU A 78 16.15 3.09 9.25
C LEU A 78 15.05 2.51 10.14
N LYS A 79 15.42 1.89 11.26
CA LYS A 79 14.48 1.36 12.27
C LYS A 79 13.62 2.43 12.96
N ASP A 80 14.04 3.70 12.90
CA ASP A 80 13.32 4.86 13.42
C ASP A 80 12.40 5.46 12.36
N LEU A 81 12.38 4.90 11.14
CA LEU A 81 11.60 5.38 10.01
C LEU A 81 10.47 4.42 9.63
N ALA A 82 9.46 5.05 9.04
CA ALA A 82 8.37 4.37 8.39
C ALA A 82 8.69 4.23 6.88
N TYR A 83 8.29 3.13 6.24
CA TYR A 83 8.57 2.88 4.83
C TYR A 83 7.40 2.28 4.06
N PHE A 84 7.38 2.51 2.75
CA PHE A 84 6.34 2.08 1.84
C PHE A 84 6.90 1.16 0.75
N SER A 85 6.18 0.09 0.44
CA SER A 85 6.44 -0.75 -0.73
C SER A 85 5.15 -1.27 -1.36
N HIS A 86 5.27 -1.86 -2.55
CA HIS A 86 4.13 -2.28 -3.38
C HIS A 86 4.58 -3.35 -4.40
N ALA A 87 3.61 -3.90 -5.13
CA ALA A 87 3.75 -5.02 -6.04
C ALA A 87 2.93 -4.87 -7.34
N GLN A 88 2.74 -3.66 -7.85
CA GLN A 88 1.82 -3.38 -8.96
C GLN A 88 2.12 -4.19 -10.23
N GLU A 89 3.40 -4.30 -10.61
CA GLU A 89 3.85 -5.07 -11.77
C GLU A 89 3.68 -6.59 -11.57
N PHE A 90 3.40 -7.02 -10.34
CA PHE A 90 3.14 -8.39 -9.92
C PHE A 90 1.67 -8.60 -9.51
N ASP A 91 0.75 -7.71 -9.91
CA ASP A 91 -0.66 -7.84 -9.56
C ASP A 91 -1.28 -9.12 -10.14
N ALA A 92 -0.97 -9.43 -11.41
CA ALA A 92 -1.57 -10.54 -12.14
C ALA A 92 -1.01 -11.93 -11.80
N VAL A 93 0.05 -12.04 -11.00
CA VAL A 93 0.69 -13.33 -10.69
C VAL A 93 0.10 -13.98 -9.44
N SER A 94 0.27 -15.30 -9.31
CA SER A 94 -0.21 -16.06 -8.15
C SER A 94 0.49 -15.63 -6.84
N PRO A 95 -0.09 -15.91 -5.66
CA PRO A 95 0.57 -15.65 -4.38
C PRO A 95 1.96 -16.29 -4.25
N GLU A 96 2.14 -17.51 -4.79
CA GLU A 96 3.42 -18.22 -4.77
C GLU A 96 4.46 -17.54 -5.65
N MET A 97 4.07 -17.11 -6.86
CA MET A 97 4.96 -16.37 -7.76
C MET A 97 5.29 -14.99 -7.19
N PHE A 98 4.31 -14.29 -6.60
CA PHE A 98 4.53 -13.04 -5.90
C PHE A 98 5.55 -13.22 -4.76
N GLU A 99 5.41 -14.26 -3.95
CA GLU A 99 6.37 -14.55 -2.88
C GLU A 99 7.77 -14.82 -3.43
N GLN A 100 7.85 -15.74 -4.40
CA GLN A 100 9.10 -16.22 -4.98
C GLN A 100 9.88 -15.11 -5.68
N PHE A 101 9.21 -14.35 -6.54
CA PHE A 101 9.87 -13.43 -7.47
C PHE A 101 9.90 -11.98 -7.00
N LEU A 102 9.15 -11.62 -5.95
CA LEU A 102 9.16 -10.25 -5.44
C LEU A 102 9.30 -10.18 -3.93
N LEU A 103 8.36 -10.73 -3.16
CA LEU A 103 8.31 -10.47 -1.72
C LEU A 103 9.57 -10.96 -1.00
N ASN A 104 10.07 -12.15 -1.32
CA ASN A 104 11.30 -12.69 -0.70
C ASN A 104 12.52 -11.77 -0.89
N TYR A 105 12.54 -10.97 -1.95
CA TYR A 105 13.59 -9.98 -2.18
C TYR A 105 13.31 -8.64 -1.50
N GLN A 106 12.04 -8.29 -1.28
CA GLN A 106 11.67 -7.12 -0.50
C GLN A 106 11.89 -7.31 1.00
N LEU A 107 11.65 -8.51 1.56
CA LEU A 107 11.70 -8.75 3.01
C LEU A 107 12.98 -8.26 3.70
N PRO A 108 14.21 -8.49 3.17
CA PRO A 108 15.44 -7.97 3.78
C PRO A 108 15.50 -6.44 3.81
N ILE A 109 14.88 -5.75 2.86
CA ILE A 109 14.78 -4.28 2.82
C ILE A 109 13.75 -3.80 3.83
N LEU A 110 12.54 -4.37 3.77
CA LEU A 110 11.43 -4.01 4.66
C LEU A 110 11.80 -4.23 6.13
N GLY A 111 12.54 -5.29 6.44
CA GLY A 111 13.02 -5.58 7.80
C GLY A 111 13.99 -4.56 8.40
N ARG A 112 14.49 -3.59 7.62
CA ARG A 112 15.33 -2.50 8.11
C ARG A 112 14.52 -1.37 8.76
N PHE A 113 13.24 -1.27 8.45
CA PHE A 113 12.40 -0.15 8.86
C PHE A 113 11.52 -0.48 10.07
N GLY A 114 11.23 0.54 10.86
CA GLY A 114 10.46 0.40 12.09
C GLY A 114 8.97 0.18 11.86
N ARG A 115 8.42 0.68 10.75
CA ARG A 115 7.03 0.46 10.33
C ARG A 115 6.90 0.37 8.82
N ILE A 116 6.02 -0.53 8.35
CA ILE A 116 5.81 -0.79 6.93
C ILE A 116 4.36 -0.54 6.52
N ALA A 117 4.17 0.28 5.49
CA ALA A 117 2.97 0.25 4.67
C ALA A 117 3.20 -0.57 3.40
N TYR A 118 2.22 -1.38 3.03
CA TYR A 118 2.30 -2.17 1.80
C TYR A 118 1.06 -2.00 0.92
N GLY A 119 1.30 -1.64 -0.34
CA GLY A 119 0.33 -1.64 -1.42
C GLY A 119 0.01 -0.27 -1.99
N CYS A 120 -0.03 -0.16 -3.32
CA CYS A 120 -0.39 1.05 -4.05
C CYS A 120 -1.77 0.97 -4.72
N CYS A 121 -1.89 0.21 -5.81
CA CYS A 121 -3.13 0.07 -6.60
C CYS A 121 -3.50 -1.38 -6.91
N GLU A 122 -2.67 -2.33 -6.48
CA GLU A 122 -2.82 -3.76 -6.73
C GLU A 122 -3.89 -4.43 -5.87
N THR A 123 -4.33 -5.59 -6.33
CA THR A 123 -5.36 -6.43 -5.71
C THR A 123 -4.69 -7.43 -4.76
N LEU A 124 -4.64 -7.08 -3.47
CA LEU A 124 -3.87 -7.83 -2.47
C LEU A 124 -4.67 -8.86 -1.67
N ASP A 125 -5.99 -8.90 -1.81
CA ASP A 125 -6.88 -9.76 -1.02
C ASP A 125 -6.59 -11.27 -1.18
N THR A 126 -6.04 -11.69 -2.32
CA THR A 126 -5.58 -13.06 -2.57
C THR A 126 -4.17 -13.36 -2.03
N LYS A 127 -3.41 -12.32 -1.65
CA LYS A 127 -1.99 -12.41 -1.24
C LYS A 127 -1.79 -12.12 0.25
N LEU A 128 -2.86 -11.93 1.02
CA LEU A 128 -2.80 -11.54 2.44
C LEU A 128 -1.98 -12.51 3.30
N ASP A 129 -2.02 -13.81 3.00
CA ASP A 129 -1.22 -14.81 3.72
C ASP A 129 0.29 -14.62 3.57
N VAL A 130 0.69 -14.31 2.35
CA VAL A 130 2.07 -14.02 1.97
C VAL A 130 2.49 -12.66 2.56
N LEU A 131 1.63 -11.64 2.48
CA LEU A 131 1.88 -10.32 3.08
C LEU A 131 2.01 -10.36 4.60
N GLY A 132 1.36 -11.30 5.29
CA GLY A 132 1.51 -11.51 6.72
C GLY A 132 2.95 -11.84 7.18
N LYS A 133 3.86 -12.15 6.25
CA LYS A 133 5.29 -12.38 6.50
C LYS A 133 6.10 -11.09 6.65
N ILE A 134 5.54 -9.95 6.23
CA ILE A 134 6.22 -8.65 6.29
C ILE A 134 6.35 -8.23 7.76
N PRO A 135 7.57 -7.95 8.25
CA PRO A 135 7.77 -7.48 9.62
C PRO A 135 7.25 -6.05 9.77
N ASN A 136 6.86 -5.69 10.99
CA ASN A 136 6.50 -4.31 11.36
C ASN A 136 5.37 -3.70 10.50
N MET A 137 4.49 -4.53 9.94
CA MET A 137 3.36 -4.06 9.13
C MET A 137 2.45 -3.13 9.96
N THR A 138 2.29 -1.89 9.51
CA THR A 138 1.43 -0.88 10.12
C THR A 138 0.20 -0.57 9.26
N LYS A 139 0.31 -0.76 7.93
CA LYS A 139 -0.76 -0.44 6.99
C LYS A 139 -0.74 -1.38 5.79
N VAL A 140 -1.90 -1.86 5.38
CA VAL A 140 -2.06 -2.66 4.15
C VAL A 140 -3.17 -2.07 3.28
N LEU A 141 -2.91 -1.99 1.99
CA LEU A 141 -3.90 -1.57 1.01
C LEU A 141 -5.02 -2.61 0.86
N SER A 142 -6.26 -2.15 0.84
CA SER A 142 -7.36 -2.84 0.17
C SER A 142 -7.81 -2.02 -1.02
N GLY A 143 -7.38 -2.41 -2.22
CA GLY A 143 -7.68 -1.71 -3.48
C GLY A 143 -9.15 -1.85 -3.92
N PRO A 144 -9.57 -1.15 -4.98
CA PRO A 144 -10.96 -1.14 -5.44
C PRO A 144 -11.45 -2.50 -5.97
N LEU A 145 -10.52 -3.37 -6.38
CA LEU A 145 -10.81 -4.73 -6.86
C LEU A 145 -10.63 -5.80 -5.77
N SER A 146 -10.10 -5.43 -4.60
CA SER A 146 -9.96 -6.35 -3.45
C SER A 146 -11.29 -6.56 -2.76
N ASP A 147 -11.54 -7.77 -2.22
CA ASP A 147 -12.65 -7.98 -1.29
C ASP A 147 -12.27 -7.55 0.14
N PRO A 148 -12.89 -6.49 0.70
CA PRO A 148 -12.56 -6.03 2.05
C PRO A 148 -12.86 -7.07 3.14
N ALA A 149 -13.75 -8.03 2.87
CA ALA A 149 -14.12 -9.07 3.85
C ALA A 149 -12.97 -10.03 4.21
N ARG A 150 -11.89 -10.05 3.43
CA ARG A 150 -10.74 -10.94 3.66
C ARG A 150 -9.70 -10.38 4.64
N TYR A 151 -9.74 -9.07 4.87
CA TYR A 151 -8.74 -8.37 5.70
C TYR A 151 -8.91 -8.59 7.21
N PRO A 152 -10.13 -8.60 7.79
CA PRO A 152 -10.31 -8.72 9.23
C PRO A 152 -9.68 -9.98 9.84
N GLU A 153 -9.82 -11.13 9.19
CA GLU A 153 -9.26 -12.40 9.68
C GLU A 153 -7.72 -12.35 9.75
N LYS A 154 -7.09 -11.72 8.75
CA LYS A 154 -5.62 -11.70 8.66
C LYS A 154 -4.99 -10.63 9.53
N PHE A 155 -5.58 -9.45 9.53
CA PHE A 155 -4.95 -8.23 10.04
C PHE A 155 -5.69 -7.62 11.22
N GLY A 156 -7.02 -7.71 11.27
CA GLY A 156 -7.84 -7.20 12.37
C GLY A 156 -7.48 -5.78 12.78
N ASP A 157 -7.16 -5.60 14.07
CA ASP A 157 -6.73 -4.33 14.66
C ASP A 157 -5.21 -4.11 14.63
N ARG A 158 -4.43 -5.08 14.14
CA ARG A 158 -2.95 -5.03 14.16
C ARG A 158 -2.35 -4.08 13.14
N CYS A 159 -3.11 -3.71 12.10
CA CYS A 159 -2.70 -2.71 11.12
C CYS A 159 -3.90 -1.91 10.62
N VAL A 160 -3.61 -0.75 10.04
CA VAL A 160 -4.60 0.05 9.33
C VAL A 160 -4.89 -0.56 7.97
N ILE A 161 -6.15 -0.90 7.70
CA ILE A 161 -6.61 -1.24 6.36
C ILE A 161 -6.85 0.07 5.60
N SER A 162 -5.96 0.39 4.68
CA SER A 162 -6.10 1.54 3.78
C SER A 162 -7.03 1.16 2.64
N TRP A 163 -8.33 1.34 2.86
CA TRP A 163 -9.35 0.93 1.91
C TRP A 163 -9.59 2.03 0.86
N ARG A 164 -9.48 1.64 -0.41
CA ARG A 164 -9.71 2.48 -1.57
C ARG A 164 -10.96 1.99 -2.30
N PRO A 165 -12.15 2.56 -2.03
CA PRO A 165 -13.36 2.21 -2.76
C PRO A 165 -13.24 2.57 -4.25
N VAL A 166 -14.11 1.99 -5.09
CA VAL A 166 -14.14 2.28 -6.53
C VAL A 166 -14.38 3.77 -6.77
N GLY A 167 -13.43 4.41 -7.46
CA GLY A 167 -13.46 5.84 -7.79
C GLY A 167 -14.30 6.18 -9.03
N SER A 168 -14.72 5.20 -9.84
CA SER A 168 -15.49 5.47 -11.06
C SER A 168 -16.88 6.08 -10.80
N ILE A 169 -17.44 5.88 -9.60
CA ILE A 169 -18.76 6.42 -9.23
C ILE A 169 -18.74 7.96 -9.19
N ILE A 170 -17.69 8.55 -8.62
CA ILE A 170 -17.54 10.02 -8.58
C ILE A 170 -17.11 10.60 -9.94
N ALA A 171 -16.33 9.82 -10.70
CA ALA A 171 -15.80 10.21 -12.00
C ALA A 171 -16.81 10.05 -13.16
N ALA A 172 -17.90 9.31 -12.95
CA ALA A 172 -18.95 9.08 -13.93
C ALA A 172 -19.59 10.40 -14.41
N GLU A 173 -20.21 10.38 -15.59
CA GLU A 173 -20.95 11.52 -16.14
C GLU A 173 -21.96 12.08 -15.12
N HIS A 174 -22.68 11.19 -14.44
CA HIS A 174 -23.57 11.51 -13.33
C HIS A 174 -23.09 10.86 -12.03
N PHE A 175 -22.87 11.69 -11.00
CA PHE A 175 -22.48 11.20 -9.68
C PHE A 175 -23.70 10.61 -8.95
N ASN A 176 -23.75 9.28 -8.85
CA ASN A 176 -24.82 8.58 -8.15
C ASN A 176 -24.50 8.45 -6.64
N GLU A 177 -25.04 9.36 -5.84
CA GLU A 177 -24.84 9.37 -4.38
C GLU A 177 -25.32 8.08 -3.70
N GLU A 178 -26.42 7.46 -4.14
CA GLU A 178 -26.91 6.22 -3.53
C GLU A 178 -25.99 5.04 -3.83
N ALA A 179 -25.44 4.96 -5.05
CA ALA A 179 -24.42 3.97 -5.37
C ALA A 179 -23.16 4.17 -4.50
N GLN A 180 -22.74 5.42 -4.29
CA GLN A 180 -21.60 5.74 -3.43
C GLN A 180 -21.87 5.36 -1.96
N ARG A 181 -23.07 5.67 -1.44
CA ARG A 181 -23.53 5.27 -0.10
C ARG A 181 -23.53 3.76 0.05
N LYS A 182 -24.13 3.04 -0.91
CA LYS A 182 -24.20 1.58 -0.89
C LYS A 182 -22.81 0.95 -0.82
N GLN A 183 -21.89 1.38 -1.69
CA GLN A 183 -20.51 0.89 -1.69
C GLN A 183 -19.84 1.12 -0.33
N LEU A 184 -19.93 2.34 0.21
CA LEU A 184 -19.31 2.68 1.49
C LEU A 184 -19.92 1.86 2.63
N ARG A 185 -21.25 1.81 2.74
CA ARG A 185 -21.96 1.03 3.75
C ARG A 185 -21.56 -0.45 3.73
N GLU A 186 -21.54 -1.07 2.55
CA GLU A 186 -21.21 -2.50 2.41
C GLU A 186 -19.73 -2.78 2.68
N GLY A 187 -18.82 -1.99 2.12
CA GLY A 187 -17.38 -2.16 2.34
C GLY A 187 -16.95 -1.90 3.78
N LEU A 188 -17.50 -0.86 4.41
CA LEU A 188 -17.23 -0.56 5.82
C LEU A 188 -17.78 -1.65 6.74
N ALA A 189 -18.98 -2.18 6.47
CA ALA A 189 -19.55 -3.27 7.27
C ALA A 189 -18.65 -4.53 7.23
N LYS A 190 -18.04 -4.82 6.08
CA LYS A 190 -17.06 -5.93 5.94
C LYS A 190 -15.77 -5.69 6.72
N LEU A 191 -15.39 -4.44 6.96
CA LEU A 191 -14.19 -4.05 7.70
C LEU A 191 -14.48 -3.71 9.18
N ALA A 192 -15.70 -3.98 9.66
CA ALA A 192 -16.05 -3.76 11.06
C ALA A 192 -15.09 -4.51 11.99
N GLY A 193 -14.57 -3.83 13.01
CA GLY A 193 -13.57 -4.38 13.93
C GLY A 193 -12.11 -4.22 13.48
N CYS A 194 -11.85 -3.69 12.28
CA CYS A 194 -10.51 -3.28 11.86
C CYS A 194 -10.24 -1.81 12.17
N ASN A 195 -8.95 -1.46 12.25
CA ASN A 195 -8.51 -0.07 12.09
C ASN A 195 -8.55 0.25 10.59
N ILE A 196 -9.24 1.32 10.19
CA ILE A 196 -9.41 1.65 8.77
C ILE A 196 -9.07 3.09 8.44
N GLU A 197 -8.58 3.29 7.23
CA GLU A 197 -8.51 4.58 6.55
C GLU A 197 -9.27 4.44 5.23
N VAL A 198 -10.18 5.37 4.94
CA VAL A 198 -10.91 5.39 3.66
C VAL A 198 -10.32 6.46 2.77
N HIS A 199 -9.80 6.07 1.62
CA HIS A 199 -9.13 6.99 0.70
C HIS A 199 -9.79 6.96 -0.68
N MET A 200 -10.37 8.10 -1.09
CA MET A 200 -10.73 8.34 -2.48
C MET A 200 -9.47 8.64 -3.28
N HIS A 201 -8.83 7.58 -3.79
CA HIS A 201 -7.58 7.70 -4.51
C HIS A 201 -7.81 8.00 -5.99
N GLU A 202 -7.26 9.12 -6.46
CA GLU A 202 -7.14 9.50 -7.88
C GLU A 202 -8.39 9.16 -8.73
N PRO A 203 -9.53 9.85 -8.53
CA PRO A 203 -10.72 9.61 -9.35
C PRO A 203 -10.52 9.99 -10.84
N MET A 204 -9.34 10.52 -11.21
CA MET A 204 -8.95 11.05 -12.53
C MET A 204 -9.75 12.27 -13.00
N SER A 205 -11.03 12.35 -12.65
CA SER A 205 -11.94 13.43 -12.99
C SER A 205 -13.07 13.53 -11.97
N VAL A 206 -13.65 14.72 -11.88
CA VAL A 206 -14.94 14.97 -11.21
C VAL A 206 -15.93 15.65 -12.17
N GLN A 207 -15.70 15.51 -13.48
CA GLN A 207 -16.51 16.12 -14.55
C GLN A 207 -16.63 17.66 -14.41
N GLY A 208 -15.58 18.31 -13.90
CA GLY A 208 -15.56 19.75 -13.64
C GLY A 208 -16.37 20.21 -12.40
N ASP A 209 -17.01 19.28 -11.70
CA ASP A 209 -17.82 19.56 -10.51
C ASP A 209 -17.07 19.21 -9.23
N LEU A 210 -16.39 20.22 -8.67
CA LEU A 210 -15.60 20.07 -7.44
C LEU A 210 -16.45 19.77 -6.19
N GLU A 211 -17.75 20.11 -6.21
CA GLU A 211 -18.64 19.84 -5.07
C GLU A 211 -18.85 18.34 -4.84
N ARG A 212 -18.66 17.51 -5.88
CA ARG A 212 -18.66 16.05 -5.77
C ARG A 212 -17.67 15.55 -4.72
N VAL A 213 -16.50 16.17 -4.61
CA VAL A 213 -15.47 15.79 -3.61
C VAL A 213 -15.98 16.03 -2.20
N ARG A 214 -16.61 17.19 -1.95
CA ARG A 214 -17.20 17.52 -0.64
C ARG A 214 -18.33 16.56 -0.29
N THR A 215 -19.21 16.28 -1.26
CA THR A 215 -20.31 15.33 -1.11
C THR A 215 -19.80 13.94 -0.82
N TRP A 216 -18.75 13.47 -1.50
CA TRP A 216 -18.12 12.18 -1.24
C TRP A 216 -17.60 12.09 0.20
N VAL A 217 -16.88 13.10 0.68
CA VAL A 217 -16.36 13.14 2.06
C VAL A 217 -17.51 13.12 3.08
N ARG A 218 -18.58 13.88 2.82
CA ARG A 218 -19.77 13.88 3.67
C ARG A 218 -20.39 12.48 3.74
N ILE A 219 -20.60 11.83 2.59
CA ILE A 219 -21.15 10.47 2.53
C ILE A 219 -20.24 9.48 3.28
N ALA A 220 -18.92 9.52 3.05
CA ALA A 220 -17.96 8.65 3.72
C ALA A 220 -18.03 8.78 5.25
N LYS A 221 -18.10 10.01 5.77
CA LYS A 221 -18.27 10.27 7.21
C LYS A 221 -19.62 9.79 7.75
N GLU A 222 -20.70 10.05 7.03
CA GLU A 222 -22.06 9.61 7.41
C GLU A 222 -22.17 8.09 7.49
N GLU A 223 -21.61 7.35 6.52
CA GLU A 223 -21.66 5.88 6.53
C GLU A 223 -20.69 5.28 7.55
N ALA A 224 -19.50 5.86 7.74
CA ALA A 224 -18.56 5.43 8.78
C ALA A 224 -19.13 5.62 10.20
N GLY A 225 -19.80 6.75 10.47
CA GLY A 225 -20.41 7.04 11.76
C GLY A 225 -21.55 6.09 12.17
N LYS A 226 -22.10 5.30 11.22
CA LYS A 226 -23.09 4.25 11.52
C LYS A 226 -22.46 2.96 12.04
N ILE A 227 -21.16 2.77 11.83
CA ILE A 227 -20.43 1.56 12.21
C ILE A 227 -19.52 1.84 13.41
N TRP A 228 -18.77 2.94 13.35
CA TRP A 228 -17.94 3.40 14.46
C TRP A 228 -18.59 4.62 15.09
N SER A 229 -19.07 4.48 16.32
CA SER A 229 -19.52 5.62 17.12
C SER A 229 -18.28 6.38 17.61
N ALA A 230 -18.25 7.69 17.37
CA ALA A 230 -17.20 8.59 17.85
C ALA A 230 -17.26 8.80 19.37
#